data_AF-A0A1H3KHW0-F1
#
_entry.id   AF-A0A1H3KHW0-F1
#
_cell.length_a   1.000
_cell.length_b   1.000
_cell.length_c   1.000
_cell.angle_alpha   90.00
_cell.angle_beta   90.00
_cell.angle_gamma   90.00
#
_symmetry.space_group_name_H-M   'P 1'
#
loop_
_entity.id
_entity.type
_entity.pdbx_description
1 polymer ?
#
loop_
_entity_poly.entity_id
_entity_poly.type
_entity_poly.pdbx_seq_one_letter_code
_entity_poly.pdbx_strand_id
1 'polypeptide(L)'
;MRRARRATIRPALWSPDGVEPLPGTTYLEHLAPHDGDAPLLAAAAVLEACRNPLGTTSVHTVAERLTALQGPHDVDRMLEAIRLDVRVSRLRLAELGRWLCRFGVRDWQVKGGLALLGISGTPGDAGLVARLGLLDDVTLYAAVALRNLLPPAEAESALFDLAKKVEGSGRIHCVNRLKNSRRPDVADWLLQGGHDSAV
;
A
#
# COMPACT_ATOMS: atom_id res chain seq x y z
N MET A 1 -4.35 -56.16 14.90
CA MET A 1 -3.69 -54.86 14.66
C MET A 1 -3.56 -54.60 13.16
N ARG A 2 -4.32 -53.63 12.61
CA ARG A 2 -4.21 -53.19 11.21
C ARG A 2 -4.22 -51.66 11.19
N ARG A 3 -3.16 -51.07 10.61
CA ARG A 3 -2.98 -49.62 10.43
C ARG A 3 -4.04 -49.07 9.46
N ALA A 4 -4.78 -48.05 9.87
CA ALA A 4 -5.68 -47.30 9.00
C ALA A 4 -4.87 -46.41 8.04
N ARG A 5 -5.16 -46.50 6.73
CA ARG A 5 -4.60 -45.64 5.70
C ARG A 5 -5.26 -44.26 5.81
N ARG A 6 -4.46 -43.18 5.85
CA ARG A 6 -4.95 -41.80 5.76
C ARG A 6 -5.52 -41.53 4.36
N ALA A 7 -6.78 -41.12 4.30
CA ALA A 7 -7.42 -40.65 3.08
C ALA A 7 -6.77 -39.34 2.61
N THR A 8 -6.41 -39.30 1.34
CA THR A 8 -5.80 -38.14 0.68
C THR A 8 -6.93 -37.22 0.21
N ILE A 9 -7.10 -36.06 0.84
CA ILE A 9 -8.08 -35.05 0.38
C ILE A 9 -7.44 -34.28 -0.77
N ARG A 10 -8.01 -34.37 -1.97
CA ARG A 10 -7.68 -33.48 -3.09
C ARG A 10 -8.44 -32.16 -2.89
N PRO A 11 -7.81 -30.99 -3.05
CA PRO A 11 -8.54 -29.73 -3.00
C PRO A 11 -9.40 -29.60 -4.27
N ALA A 12 -10.69 -29.34 -4.06
CA ALA A 12 -11.65 -29.12 -5.13
C ALA A 12 -11.34 -27.81 -5.87
N LEU A 13 -11.40 -27.89 -7.19
CA LEU A 13 -11.27 -26.80 -8.13
C LEU A 13 -12.64 -26.09 -8.21
N TRP A 14 -12.82 -25.04 -7.40
CA TRP A 14 -13.85 -23.98 -7.49
C TRP A 14 -15.35 -24.40 -7.57
N SER A 15 -16.16 -23.95 -6.60
CA SER A 15 -17.64 -23.89 -6.66
C SER A 15 -18.10 -22.54 -6.09
N PRO A 16 -19.07 -21.83 -6.72
CA PRO A 16 -19.50 -20.50 -6.28
C PRO A 16 -20.45 -20.53 -5.07
N ASP A 17 -21.02 -21.68 -4.71
CA ASP A 17 -21.91 -21.83 -3.55
C ASP A 17 -21.43 -22.95 -2.62
N GLY A 18 -20.65 -22.61 -1.59
CA GLY A 18 -20.34 -23.54 -0.50
C GLY A 18 -18.94 -23.43 0.07
N VAL A 19 -18.73 -22.47 0.98
CA VAL A 19 -17.75 -22.65 2.05
C VAL A 19 -18.55 -23.00 3.30
N GLU A 20 -18.63 -24.29 3.60
CA GLU A 20 -19.00 -24.73 4.94
C GLU A 20 -17.87 -24.24 5.88
N PRO A 21 -18.18 -23.45 6.93
CA PRO A 21 -17.14 -22.91 7.80
C PRO A 21 -16.38 -24.05 8.48
N LEU A 22 -15.05 -23.94 8.51
CA LEU A 22 -14.17 -24.94 9.13
C LEU A 22 -14.61 -25.22 10.58
N PRO A 23 -14.73 -26.49 11.02
CA PRO A 23 -15.04 -26.78 12.41
C PRO A 23 -13.90 -26.27 13.30
N GLY A 24 -14.17 -25.22 14.08
CA GLY A 24 -13.21 -24.59 14.99
C GLY A 24 -13.05 -23.07 14.85
N THR A 25 -13.75 -22.41 13.92
CA THR A 25 -13.71 -20.94 13.76
C THR A 25 -14.62 -20.18 14.74
N THR A 26 -14.73 -20.62 16.00
CA THR A 26 -15.51 -19.92 17.04
C THR A 26 -14.64 -19.09 18.00
N TYR A 27 -13.38 -18.81 17.64
CA TYR A 27 -12.46 -18.02 18.49
C TYR A 27 -12.07 -16.64 17.93
N LEU A 28 -12.67 -16.16 16.83
CA LEU A 28 -12.34 -14.85 16.26
C LEU A 28 -13.53 -13.89 16.11
N GLU A 29 -14.64 -14.12 16.82
CA GLU A 29 -15.82 -13.24 16.76
C GLU A 29 -15.99 -12.29 17.96
N HIS A 30 -15.02 -12.14 18.87
CA HIS A 30 -15.20 -11.30 20.07
C HIS A 30 -14.14 -10.21 20.33
N LEU A 31 -13.37 -9.85 19.31
CA LEU A 31 -12.65 -8.57 19.29
C LEU A 31 -12.86 -7.96 17.92
N ALA A 32 -14.04 -7.36 17.70
CA ALA A 32 -14.09 -6.25 16.76
C ALA A 32 -12.96 -5.30 17.22
N PRO A 33 -11.92 -5.07 16.40
CA PRO A 33 -10.87 -4.14 16.78
C PRO A 33 -11.57 -2.85 17.18
N HIS A 34 -11.19 -2.24 18.30
CA HIS A 34 -11.56 -0.85 18.48
C HIS A 34 -11.11 -0.11 17.22
N ASP A 35 -11.91 0.80 16.65
CA ASP A 35 -11.60 1.43 15.36
C ASP A 35 -10.17 2.04 15.30
N GLY A 36 -9.55 2.31 16.46
CA GLY A 36 -8.16 2.73 16.60
C GLY A 36 -7.06 1.66 16.50
N ASP A 37 -7.37 0.36 16.46
CA ASP A 37 -6.39 -0.76 16.41
C ASP A 37 -6.13 -1.28 15.00
N ALA A 38 -6.95 -0.91 14.01
CA ALA A 38 -6.80 -1.33 12.61
C ALA A 38 -5.36 -1.09 12.07
N PRO A 39 -4.69 0.05 12.34
CA PRO A 39 -3.29 0.26 11.96
C PRO A 39 -2.33 -0.78 12.52
N LEU A 40 -2.51 -1.16 13.80
CA LEU A 40 -1.63 -2.09 14.49
C LEU A 40 -1.83 -3.52 14.00
N LEU A 41 -3.08 -3.90 13.69
CA LEU A 41 -3.39 -5.19 13.09
C LEU A 41 -2.83 -5.30 11.67
N ALA A 42 -2.92 -4.23 10.87
CA ALA A 42 -2.29 -4.18 9.56
C ALA A 42 -0.77 -4.30 9.66
N ALA A 43 -0.14 -3.58 10.60
CA ALA A 43 1.30 -3.67 10.84
C ALA A 43 1.73 -5.07 11.27
N ALA A 44 0.98 -5.71 12.18
CA ALA A 44 1.25 -7.08 12.61
C ALA A 44 1.17 -8.08 11.45
N ALA A 45 0.17 -7.96 10.58
CA ALA A 45 0.04 -8.79 9.37
C ALA A 45 1.23 -8.58 8.42
N VAL A 46 1.66 -7.33 8.21
CA VAL A 46 2.84 -7.00 7.38
C VAL A 46 4.11 -7.61 7.96
N LEU A 47 4.32 -7.47 9.27
CA LEU A 47 5.47 -8.04 9.97
C LEU A 47 5.51 -9.55 9.85
N GLU A 48 4.37 -10.22 10.04
CA GLU A 48 4.27 -11.69 9.90
C GLU A 48 4.54 -12.13 8.46
N ALA A 49 3.99 -11.41 7.47
CA ALA A 49 4.27 -11.68 6.06
C ALA A 49 5.77 -11.54 5.71
N CYS A 50 6.51 -10.65 6.40
CA CYS A 50 7.93 -10.47 6.17
C CYS A 50 8.82 -11.52 6.85
N ARG A 51 8.31 -12.30 7.82
CA ARG A 51 9.09 -13.35 8.52
C ARG A 51 9.37 -14.56 7.63
N ASN A 52 8.47 -14.85 6.68
CA ASN A 52 8.55 -15.99 5.78
C ASN A 52 8.57 -15.54 4.30
N PRO A 53 8.92 -16.41 3.35
CA PRO A 53 8.66 -16.13 1.93
C PRO A 53 7.18 -15.79 1.72
N LEU A 54 6.90 -14.80 0.86
CA LEU A 54 5.53 -14.37 0.61
C LEU A 54 4.71 -15.53 0.02
N GLY A 55 3.59 -15.83 0.68
CA GLY A 55 2.64 -16.86 0.27
C GLY A 55 1.24 -16.27 0.12
N THR A 56 0.36 -16.99 -0.56
CA THR A 56 -1.00 -16.54 -0.86
C THR A 56 -1.74 -16.08 0.41
N THR A 57 -1.69 -16.87 1.48
CA THR A 57 -2.39 -16.56 2.74
C THR A 57 -1.88 -15.28 3.39
N SER A 58 -0.56 -15.11 3.56
CA SER A 58 -0.01 -13.95 4.25
C SER A 58 -0.27 -12.65 3.48
N VAL A 59 -0.19 -12.72 2.16
CA VAL A 59 -0.50 -11.59 1.28
C VAL A 59 -1.98 -11.22 1.35
N HIS A 60 -2.90 -12.21 1.32
CA HIS A 60 -4.33 -11.94 1.46
C HIS A 60 -4.70 -11.38 2.83
N THR A 61 -4.09 -11.88 3.91
CA THR A 61 -4.29 -11.33 5.25
C THR A 61 -3.85 -9.86 5.32
N VAL A 62 -2.70 -9.50 4.75
CA VAL A 62 -2.28 -8.09 4.67
C VAL A 62 -3.29 -7.29 3.87
N ALA A 63 -3.66 -7.77 2.67
CA ALA A 63 -4.57 -7.08 1.78
C ALA A 63 -5.95 -6.85 2.41
N GLU A 64 -6.45 -7.79 3.21
CA GLU A 64 -7.69 -7.68 3.99
C GLU A 64 -7.54 -6.61 5.09
N ARG A 65 -6.48 -6.70 5.91
CA ARG A 65 -6.28 -5.75 7.02
C ARG A 65 -6.11 -4.31 6.57
N LEU A 66 -5.49 -4.09 5.40
CA LEU A 66 -5.36 -2.76 4.82
C LEU A 66 -6.73 -2.11 4.51
N THR A 67 -7.77 -2.89 4.21
CA THR A 67 -9.10 -2.34 3.90
C THR A 67 -9.82 -1.68 5.09
N ALA A 68 -9.33 -1.92 6.31
CA ALA A 68 -9.88 -1.31 7.52
C ALA A 68 -9.33 0.11 7.79
N LEU A 69 -8.26 0.53 7.11
CA LEU A 69 -7.68 1.86 7.30
C LEU A 69 -8.60 2.95 6.75
N GLN A 70 -8.66 4.11 7.42
CA GLN A 70 -9.58 5.19 7.09
C GLN A 70 -8.89 6.47 6.60
N GLY A 71 -7.57 6.58 6.74
CA GLY A 71 -6.87 7.80 6.34
C GLY A 71 -5.35 7.73 6.40
N PRO A 72 -4.66 8.84 6.05
CA PRO A 72 -3.21 8.94 6.16
C PRO A 72 -2.69 8.69 7.58
N HIS A 73 -3.41 9.12 8.62
CA HIS A 73 -3.01 8.91 10.01
C HIS A 73 -2.91 7.42 10.38
N ASP A 74 -3.84 6.60 9.89
CA ASP A 74 -3.81 5.16 10.11
C ASP A 74 -2.61 4.51 9.41
N VAL A 75 -2.27 4.98 8.21
CA VAL A 75 -1.08 4.54 7.49
C VAL A 75 0.18 4.93 8.26
N ASP A 76 0.27 6.17 8.76
CA ASP A 76 1.42 6.62 9.55
C ASP A 76 1.60 5.76 10.80
N ARG A 77 0.53 5.50 11.56
CA ARG A 77 0.56 4.60 12.74
C ARG A 77 0.95 3.17 12.38
N MET A 78 0.47 2.65 11.25
CA MET A 78 0.87 1.34 10.75
C MET A 78 2.38 1.31 10.42
N LEU A 79 2.89 2.30 9.69
CA LEU A 79 4.30 2.38 9.32
C LEU A 79 5.20 2.57 10.56
N GLU A 80 4.75 3.34 11.55
CA GLU A 80 5.44 3.53 12.82
C GLU A 80 5.56 2.22 13.62
N ALA A 81 4.58 1.32 13.52
CA ALA A 81 4.61 0.01 14.17
C ALA A 81 5.50 -1.00 13.43
N ILE A 82 5.86 -0.76 12.16
CA ILE A 82 6.74 -1.64 11.39
C ILE A 82 8.21 -1.36 11.78
N ARG A 83 8.80 -2.30 12.52
CA ARG A 83 10.21 -2.32 12.90
C ARG A 83 10.89 -3.54 12.29
N LEU A 84 11.73 -3.32 11.29
CA LEU A 84 12.46 -4.38 10.57
C LEU A 84 13.97 -4.20 10.70
N ASP A 85 14.59 -5.11 11.45
CA ASP A 85 16.02 -5.07 11.77
C ASP A 85 16.89 -5.82 10.75
N VAL A 86 16.28 -6.72 9.97
CA VAL A 86 17.01 -7.60 9.04
C VAL A 86 16.79 -7.19 7.58
N ARG A 87 17.87 -7.12 6.80
CA ARG A 87 17.85 -6.75 5.36
C ARG A 87 16.87 -7.62 4.56
N VAL A 88 16.82 -8.92 4.82
CA VAL A 88 15.90 -9.85 4.14
C VAL A 88 14.45 -9.44 4.35
N SER A 89 14.07 -9.04 5.56
CA SER A 89 12.71 -8.58 5.86
C SER A 89 12.38 -7.28 5.12
N ARG A 90 13.35 -6.37 4.93
CA ARG A 90 13.16 -5.15 4.12
C ARG A 90 12.95 -5.46 2.64
N LEU A 91 13.67 -6.44 2.09
CA LEU A 91 13.45 -6.89 0.70
C LEU A 91 12.07 -7.49 0.52
N ARG A 92 11.59 -8.29 1.48
CA ARG A 92 10.23 -8.85 1.48
C ARG A 92 9.16 -7.79 1.64
N LEU A 93 9.43 -6.76 2.45
CA LEU A 93 8.53 -5.61 2.58
C LEU A 93 8.36 -4.89 1.24
N ALA A 94 9.45 -4.70 0.50
CA ALA A 94 9.40 -4.12 -0.84
C ALA A 94 8.67 -5.04 -1.83
N GLU A 95 8.89 -6.36 -1.77
CA GLU A 95 8.19 -7.34 -2.59
C GLU A 95 6.67 -7.33 -2.32
N LEU A 96 6.26 -7.28 -1.06
CA LEU A 96 4.86 -7.15 -0.65
C LEU A 96 4.25 -5.83 -1.15
N GLY A 97 4.97 -4.72 -1.00
CA GLY A 97 4.56 -3.42 -1.54
C GLY A 97 4.36 -3.45 -3.05
N ARG A 98 5.27 -4.09 -3.81
CA ARG A 98 5.12 -4.28 -5.26
C ARG A 98 3.92 -5.15 -5.60
N TRP A 99 3.68 -6.22 -4.84
CA TRP A 99 2.55 -7.10 -5.06
C TRP A 99 1.23 -6.35 -4.88
N LEU A 100 1.08 -5.62 -3.78
CA LEU A 100 -0.12 -4.82 -3.48
C LEU A 100 -0.38 -3.76 -4.55
N CYS A 101 0.67 -3.08 -5.02
CA CYS A 101 0.59 -2.10 -6.10
C CYS A 101 0.16 -2.70 -7.45
N ARG A 102 0.47 -3.98 -7.72
CA ARG A 102 0.17 -4.63 -9.01
C ARG A 102 -1.13 -5.41 -9.02
N PHE A 103 -1.51 -5.98 -7.88
CA PHE A 103 -2.59 -6.95 -7.77
C PHE A 103 -3.66 -6.57 -6.74
N GLY A 104 -3.50 -5.44 -6.04
CA GLY A 104 -4.53 -4.92 -5.15
C GLY A 104 -5.84 -4.64 -5.91
N VAL A 105 -6.95 -5.10 -5.36
CA VAL A 105 -8.31 -4.96 -5.93
C VAL A 105 -9.14 -3.89 -5.22
N ARG A 106 -8.59 -3.30 -4.15
CA ARG A 106 -9.16 -2.17 -3.40
C ARG A 106 -8.15 -1.03 -3.37
N ASP A 107 -8.66 0.20 -3.30
CA ASP A 107 -7.85 1.41 -3.21
C ASP A 107 -6.88 1.37 -2.01
N TRP A 108 -7.34 0.95 -0.82
CA TRP A 108 -6.52 0.84 0.39
C TRP A 108 -5.38 -0.18 0.28
N GLN A 109 -5.55 -1.22 -0.54
CA GLN A 109 -4.46 -2.16 -0.80
C GLN A 109 -3.36 -1.48 -1.61
N VAL A 110 -3.73 -0.71 -2.64
CA VAL A 110 -2.78 0.05 -3.47
C VAL A 110 -2.14 1.18 -2.66
N LYS A 111 -2.91 1.94 -1.88
CA LYS A 111 -2.42 2.99 -0.97
C LYS A 111 -1.41 2.42 0.04
N GLY A 112 -1.74 1.27 0.65
CA GLY A 112 -0.83 0.54 1.53
C GLY A 112 0.43 0.08 0.79
N GLY A 113 0.30 -0.49 -0.41
CA GLY A 113 1.44 -0.86 -1.25
C GLY A 113 2.38 0.30 -1.55
N LEU A 114 1.84 1.47 -1.92
CA LEU A 114 2.60 2.70 -2.17
C LEU A 114 3.32 3.17 -0.90
N ALA A 115 2.64 3.13 0.25
CA ALA A 115 3.23 3.49 1.54
C ALA A 115 4.40 2.56 1.94
N LEU A 116 4.22 1.25 1.76
CA LEU A 116 5.27 0.26 2.01
C LEU A 116 6.47 0.44 1.08
N LEU A 117 6.24 0.70 -0.21
CA LEU A 117 7.32 1.04 -1.15
C LEU A 117 8.02 2.34 -0.78
N GLY A 118 7.29 3.33 -0.27
CA GLY A 118 7.88 4.58 0.22
C GLY A 118 8.91 4.39 1.34
N ILE A 119 8.89 3.29 2.10
CA ILE A 119 9.87 3.04 3.18
C ILE A 119 10.86 1.90 2.88
N SER A 120 10.61 1.11 1.83
CA SER A 120 11.38 -0.12 1.56
C SER A 120 11.82 -0.29 0.10
N GLY A 121 11.22 0.46 -0.82
CA GLY A 121 11.49 0.39 -2.25
C GLY A 121 12.82 1.03 -2.64
N THR A 122 13.06 1.04 -3.95
CA THR A 122 14.27 1.63 -4.55
C THR A 122 13.88 2.61 -5.67
N PRO A 123 14.81 3.43 -6.19
CA PRO A 123 14.53 4.30 -7.33
C PRO A 123 13.91 3.57 -8.54
N GLY A 124 14.18 2.27 -8.72
CA GLY A 124 13.57 1.45 -9.78
C GLY A 124 12.05 1.28 -9.67
N ASP A 125 11.47 1.52 -8.49
CA ASP A 125 10.02 1.47 -8.27
C ASP A 125 9.30 2.77 -8.68
N ALA A 126 10.04 3.86 -8.91
CA ALA A 126 9.46 5.18 -9.18
C ALA A 126 8.53 5.18 -10.39
N GLY A 127 8.85 4.42 -11.45
CA GLY A 127 7.99 4.32 -12.63
C GLY A 127 6.65 3.63 -12.36
N LEU A 128 6.61 2.64 -11.46
CA LEU A 128 5.36 2.02 -11.02
C LEU A 128 4.53 3.00 -10.18
N VAL A 129 5.19 3.65 -9.21
CA VAL A 129 4.57 4.63 -8.31
C VAL A 129 3.97 5.80 -9.10
N ALA A 130 4.72 6.37 -10.05
CA ALA A 130 4.26 7.48 -10.88
C ALA A 130 3.04 7.13 -11.74
N ARG A 131 2.99 5.90 -12.29
CA ARG A 131 1.82 5.43 -13.06
C ARG A 131 0.58 5.30 -12.20
N LEU A 132 0.71 4.68 -11.01
CA LEU A 132 -0.41 4.54 -10.09
C LEU A 132 -0.90 5.88 -9.55
N GLY A 133 0.02 6.83 -9.35
CA GLY A 133 -0.30 8.17 -8.87
C GLY A 133 -1.23 8.97 -9.77
N LEU A 134 -1.47 8.54 -11.02
CA LEU A 134 -2.46 9.16 -11.92
C LEU A 134 -3.91 8.89 -11.50
N LEU A 135 -4.14 7.95 -10.57
CA LEU A 135 -5.45 7.72 -9.98
C LEU A 135 -5.65 8.69 -8.82
N ASP A 136 -6.69 9.54 -8.88
CA ASP A 136 -6.86 10.67 -7.95
C ASP A 136 -6.82 10.24 -6.48
N ASP A 137 -7.55 9.16 -6.15
CA ASP A 137 -7.66 8.62 -4.78
C ASP A 137 -6.33 8.11 -4.21
N VAL A 138 -5.32 7.83 -5.04
CA VAL A 138 -4.02 7.30 -4.57
C VAL A 138 -2.87 8.28 -4.77
N THR A 139 -3.09 9.40 -5.48
CA THR A 139 -2.07 10.40 -5.82
C THR A 139 -1.29 10.87 -4.60
N LEU A 140 -1.96 11.08 -3.46
CA LEU A 140 -1.34 11.47 -2.19
C LEU A 140 -0.20 10.51 -1.81
N TYR A 141 -0.48 9.21 -1.83
CA TYR A 141 0.45 8.17 -1.40
C TYR A 141 1.57 7.99 -2.42
N ALA A 142 1.26 8.09 -3.72
CA ALA A 142 2.27 8.07 -4.76
C ALA A 142 3.24 9.26 -4.65
N ALA A 143 2.73 10.46 -4.38
CA ALA A 143 3.55 11.65 -4.18
C ALA A 143 4.50 11.52 -2.98
N VAL A 144 4.04 10.92 -1.88
CA VAL A 144 4.91 10.64 -0.72
C VAL A 144 5.95 9.58 -1.07
N ALA A 145 5.55 8.49 -1.71
CA ALA A 145 6.48 7.43 -2.10
C ALA A 145 7.57 7.93 -3.06
N LEU A 146 7.23 8.73 -4.08
CA LEU A 146 8.22 9.32 -5.00
C LEU A 146 9.28 10.15 -4.28
N ARG A 147 8.89 10.94 -3.27
CA ARG A 147 9.83 11.73 -2.47
C ARG A 147 10.79 10.88 -1.64
N ASN A 148 10.37 9.71 -1.23
CA ASN A 148 11.21 8.82 -0.44
C ASN A 148 12.09 7.92 -1.32
N LEU A 149 11.64 7.60 -2.53
CA LEU A 149 12.35 6.72 -3.46
C LEU A 149 13.44 7.44 -4.27
N LEU A 150 13.25 8.72 -4.56
CA LEU A 150 14.10 9.47 -5.48
C LEU A 150 14.95 10.53 -4.78
N PRO A 151 16.11 10.90 -5.35
CA PRO A 151 16.83 12.11 -4.94
C PRO A 151 15.95 13.37 -5.04
N PRO A 152 16.17 14.41 -4.21
CA PRO A 152 15.28 15.57 -4.13
C PRO A 152 14.91 16.24 -5.47
N ALA A 153 15.90 16.43 -6.36
CA ALA A 153 15.67 17.06 -7.67
C ALA A 153 14.84 16.18 -8.62
N GLU A 154 15.05 14.87 -8.59
CA GLU A 154 14.29 13.90 -9.38
C GLU A 154 12.87 13.73 -8.82
N ALA A 155 12.73 13.68 -7.49
CA ALA A 155 11.43 13.65 -6.82
C ALA A 155 10.59 14.88 -7.16
N GLU A 156 11.18 16.08 -7.14
CA GLU A 156 10.51 17.32 -7.52
C GLU A 156 10.06 17.28 -8.98
N SER A 157 10.90 16.77 -9.89
CA SER A 157 10.54 16.59 -11.30
C SER A 157 9.39 15.61 -11.49
N ALA A 158 9.44 14.46 -10.81
CA ALA A 158 8.38 13.45 -10.87
C ALA A 158 7.07 13.98 -10.30
N LEU A 159 7.12 14.74 -9.20
CA LEU A 159 5.95 15.40 -8.61
C LEU A 159 5.35 16.44 -9.53
N PHE A 160 6.19 17.23 -10.22
CA PHE A 160 5.72 18.22 -11.17
C PHE A 160 5.06 17.58 -12.40
N ASP A 161 5.66 16.51 -12.93
CA ASP A 161 5.06 15.73 -14.01
C ASP A 161 3.73 15.08 -13.61
N LEU A 162 3.61 14.66 -12.35
CA LEU A 162 2.38 14.15 -11.81
C LEU A 162 1.33 15.26 -11.69
N ALA A 163 1.70 16.41 -11.09
CA ALA A 163 0.82 17.57 -10.88
C ALA A 163 0.15 18.07 -12.17
N LYS A 164 0.88 18.05 -13.29
CA LYS A 164 0.38 18.44 -14.60
C LYS A 164 -0.66 17.49 -15.19
N LYS A 165 -0.74 16.25 -14.69
CA LYS A 165 -1.58 15.18 -15.26
C LYS A 165 -2.79 14.83 -14.39
N VAL A 166 -2.71 15.08 -13.09
CA VAL A 166 -3.82 14.84 -12.16
C VAL A 166 -4.71 16.08 -12.06
N GLU A 167 -5.96 15.88 -11.66
CA GLU A 167 -6.96 16.92 -11.43
C GLU A 167 -7.41 16.88 -9.96
N GLY A 168 -8.46 17.60 -9.61
CA GLY A 168 -9.12 17.50 -8.29
C GLY A 168 -8.18 17.44 -7.08
N SER A 169 -8.39 16.44 -6.22
CA SER A 169 -7.69 16.31 -4.95
C SER A 169 -6.21 15.92 -5.13
N GLY A 170 -5.89 15.12 -6.14
CA GLY A 170 -4.54 14.71 -6.49
C GLY A 170 -3.66 15.90 -6.86
N ARG A 171 -4.19 16.86 -7.64
CA ARG A 171 -3.46 18.10 -7.98
C ARG A 171 -3.14 18.91 -6.74
N ILE A 172 -4.12 19.09 -5.85
CA ILE A 172 -3.94 19.79 -4.57
C ILE A 172 -2.81 19.14 -3.74
N HIS A 173 -2.75 17.81 -3.70
CA HIS A 173 -1.70 17.09 -2.97
C HIS A 173 -0.30 17.30 -3.57
N CYS A 174 -0.17 17.37 -4.89
CA CYS A 174 1.10 17.65 -5.56
C CYS A 174 1.52 19.13 -5.41
N VAL A 175 0.61 20.07 -5.65
CA VAL A 175 0.85 21.52 -5.52
C VAL A 175 1.32 21.89 -4.12
N ASN A 176 0.66 21.36 -3.08
CA ASN A 176 1.06 21.60 -1.70
C ASN A 176 2.50 21.15 -1.38
N ARG A 177 3.02 20.17 -2.12
CA ARG A 177 4.40 19.68 -2.00
C ARG A 177 5.38 20.49 -2.86
N LEU A 178 4.91 21.11 -3.94
CA LEU A 178 5.71 21.92 -4.86
C LEU A 178 5.73 23.42 -4.51
N LYS A 179 4.87 23.88 -3.59
CA LYS A 179 4.68 25.32 -3.26
C LYS A 179 5.95 26.10 -2.89
N ASN A 180 7.00 25.40 -2.44
CA ASN A 180 8.27 26.01 -2.05
C ASN A 180 9.41 25.69 -3.05
N SER A 181 9.05 25.23 -4.26
CA SER A 181 10.03 24.95 -5.31
C SER A 181 10.82 26.21 -5.66
N ARG A 182 12.12 26.03 -5.88
CA ARG A 182 13.01 27.09 -6.38
C ARG A 182 13.20 27.03 -7.90
N ARG A 183 12.56 26.08 -8.57
CA ARG A 183 12.66 25.94 -10.01
C ARG A 183 11.75 26.94 -10.70
N PRO A 184 12.27 27.75 -11.65
CA PRO A 184 11.47 28.76 -12.35
C PRO A 184 10.26 28.16 -13.07
N ASP A 185 10.41 27.01 -13.74
CA ASP A 185 9.33 26.35 -14.48
C ASP A 185 8.17 25.90 -13.58
N VAL A 186 8.47 25.40 -12.39
CA VAL A 186 7.46 25.03 -11.38
C VAL A 186 6.78 26.27 -10.82
N ALA A 187 7.55 27.31 -10.50
CA ALA A 187 7.01 28.57 -9.98
C ALA A 187 6.06 29.25 -10.98
N ASP A 188 6.47 29.34 -12.25
CA ASP A 188 5.66 29.92 -13.33
C ASP A 188 4.37 29.14 -13.51
N TRP A 189 4.43 27.81 -13.53
CA TRP A 189 3.24 26.95 -13.66
C TRP A 189 2.27 27.12 -12.48
N LEU A 190 2.79 27.22 -11.25
CA LEU A 190 1.97 27.45 -10.05
C LEU A 190 1.23 28.79 -10.12
N LEU A 191 1.86 29.84 -10.66
CA LEU A 191 1.28 31.18 -10.81
C LEU A 191 0.24 31.26 -11.94
N GLN A 192 0.40 30.48 -13.00
CA GLN A 192 -0.43 30.59 -14.22
C GLN A 192 -1.72 29.75 -14.22
N GLY A 193 -1.93 28.89 -13.20
CA GLY A 193 -3.10 28.00 -13.18
C GLY A 193 -2.89 26.66 -12.49
N GLY A 194 -1.72 26.43 -11.87
CA GLY A 194 -1.48 25.21 -11.09
C GLY A 194 -2.48 24.99 -9.93
N HIS A 195 -3.25 26.01 -9.55
CA HIS A 195 -4.33 25.94 -8.56
C HIS A 195 -5.70 25.55 -9.12
N ASP A 196 -5.89 25.58 -10.45
CA ASP A 196 -7.16 25.19 -11.08
C ASP A 196 -7.37 23.70 -10.87
N SER A 197 -8.14 23.39 -9.83
CA SER A 197 -8.65 22.06 -9.54
C SER A 197 -10.11 22.10 -10.00
N ALA A 198 -10.31 22.22 -11.32
CA ALA A 198 -11.67 22.20 -11.86
C ALA A 198 -12.32 20.87 -11.47
N VAL A 199 -13.43 20.97 -10.75
CA VAL A 199 -14.30 19.87 -10.31
C VAL A 199 -15.32 19.60 -11.41
#